data_AF-A0A936G667-F1
#
_entry.id   AF-A0A936G667-F1
#
_cell.length_a   1.000
_cell.length_b   1.000
_cell.length_c   1.000
_cell.angle_alpha   90.00
_cell.angle_beta   90.00
_cell.angle_gamma   90.00
#
_symmetry.space_group_name_H-M   'P 1'
#
loop_
_entity.id
_entity.type
_entity.pdbx_description
1 polymer ?
#
loop_
_entity_poly.entity_id
_entity_poly.type
_entity_poly.pdbx_seq_one_letter_code
_entity_poly.pdbx_strand_id
1 'polypeptide(L)' 'MHFSPLPYLDPGSGSLIIQIVIAAVLGIGVAIRASWGSIKKLFGAKPKVDDDDADGDSN' A
#
# COMPACT_ATOMS: atom_id res chain seq x y z
N MET A 1 8.58 -44.89 -21.43
CA MET A 1 7.89 -43.60 -21.61
C MET A 1 8.20 -42.75 -20.39
N HIS A 2 8.99 -41.67 -20.55
CA HIS A 2 9.33 -40.78 -19.43
C HIS A 2 8.15 -39.81 -19.23
N PHE A 3 7.42 -39.97 -18.13
CA PHE A 3 6.46 -38.97 -17.67
C PHE A 3 7.23 -37.88 -16.95
N SER A 4 7.39 -36.72 -17.58
CA SER A 4 7.83 -35.51 -16.88
C SER A 4 6.60 -34.89 -16.22
N PRO A 5 6.53 -34.82 -14.88
CA PRO A 5 5.44 -34.12 -14.22
C PRO A 5 5.45 -32.66 -14.67
N LEU A 6 4.26 -32.10 -14.94
CA LEU A 6 4.15 -30.67 -15.15
C LEU A 6 4.77 -29.98 -13.92
N PRO A 7 5.62 -28.95 -14.10
CA PRO A 7 6.11 -28.14 -12.98
C PRO A 7 4.97 -27.25 -12.46
N TYR A 8 3.88 -27.88 -12.05
CA TYR A 8 2.84 -27.25 -11.28
C TYR A 8 3.39 -27.19 -9.87
N LEU A 9 4.08 -26.09 -9.62
CA LEU A 9 4.18 -25.42 -8.33
C LEU A 9 3.88 -26.40 -7.18
N ASP A 10 4.89 -27.22 -6.85
CA ASP A 10 4.96 -28.12 -5.69
C ASP A 10 4.11 -27.55 -4.54
N PRO A 11 3.26 -28.30 -3.81
CA PRO A 11 2.30 -27.75 -2.82
C PRO A 11 2.84 -26.67 -1.86
N GLY A 12 4.16 -26.61 -1.60
CA GLY A 12 4.82 -25.50 -0.89
C GLY A 12 5.11 -24.22 -1.71
N SER A 13 5.27 -24.32 -3.04
CA SER A 13 5.46 -23.23 -4.02
C SER A 13 4.21 -22.89 -4.85
N GLY A 14 3.14 -23.70 -4.74
CA GLY A 14 1.81 -23.62 -5.39
C GLY A 14 1.24 -22.22 -5.62
N SER A 15 1.48 -21.33 -4.65
CA SER A 15 0.80 -20.04 -4.56
C SER A 15 1.75 -18.85 -4.43
N LEU A 16 3.04 -19.01 -4.71
CA LEU A 16 4.03 -17.94 -4.58
C LEU A 16 3.69 -16.72 -5.45
N ILE A 17 3.20 -16.95 -6.67
CA ILE A 17 2.77 -15.85 -7.57
C ILE A 17 1.60 -15.09 -6.95
N ILE A 18 0.59 -15.79 -6.43
CA ILE A 18 -0.56 -15.17 -5.75
C ILE A 18 -0.11 -14.39 -4.51
N GLN A 19 0.82 -14.96 -3.72
CA GLN A 19 1.37 -14.30 -2.53
C GLN A 19 2.12 -13.01 -2.87
N ILE A 20 2.93 -13.01 -3.93
CA ILE A 20 3.64 -11.81 -4.39
C ILE A 20 2.65 -10.76 -4.88
N VAL A 21 1.61 -11.15 -5.61
CA VAL A 21 0.57 -10.23 -6.06
C VAL A 21 -0.16 -9.60 -4.87
N ILE A 22 -0.55 -10.41 -3.88
CA ILE A 22 -1.20 -9.92 -2.66
C ILE A 22 -0.27 -8.97 -1.89
N ALA A 23 0.99 -9.37 -1.69
CA ALA A 23 1.98 -8.56 -0.98
C ALA A 23 2.26 -7.23 -1.70
N ALA A 24 2.32 -7.23 -3.03
CA ALA A 24 2.51 -6.03 -3.84
C ALA A 24 1.31 -5.07 -3.70
N VAL A 25 0.08 -5.57 -3.80
CA VAL A 25 -1.13 -4.76 -3.65
C VAL A 25 -1.22 -4.14 -2.25
N LEU A 26 -0.95 -4.95 -1.21
CA LEU A 26 -0.93 -4.47 0.17
C LEU A 26 0.20 -3.44 0.39
N GLY A 27 1.40 -3.71 -0.11
CA GLY A 27 2.54 -2.80 -0.01
C GLY A 27 2.27 -1.45 -0.67
N ILE A 28 1.69 -1.44 -1.88
CA ILE A 28 1.28 -0.23 -2.58
C ILE A 28 0.20 0.52 -1.78
N GLY A 29 -0.82 -0.18 -1.29
CA GLY A 29 -1.90 0.42 -0.49
C GLY A 29 -1.38 1.10 0.77
N VAL A 30 -0.47 0.44 1.50
CA VAL A 30 0.18 1.01 2.69
C VAL A 30 1.06 2.20 2.32
N ALA A 31 1.87 2.10 1.26
CA ALA A 31 2.76 3.18 0.81
C ALA A 31 1.96 4.44 0.41
N ILE A 32 0.84 4.27 -0.30
CA ILE A 32 -0.08 5.36 -0.66
C ILE A 32 -0.68 5.99 0.61
N ARG A 33 -1.17 5.16 1.55
CA ARG A 33 -1.75 5.66 2.81
C ARG A 33 -0.73 6.43 3.64
N ALA A 34 0.49 5.92 3.76
CA ALA A 34 1.58 6.58 4.49
C ALA A 34 2.00 7.90 3.80
N SER A 35 1.98 7.93 2.48
CA SER A 35 2.43 9.09 1.68
C SER A 35 1.30 10.05 1.30
N TRP A 36 0.09 9.90 1.86
CA TRP A 36 -1.09 10.68 1.45
C TRP A 36 -0.86 12.20 1.52
N GLY A 37 -0.09 12.67 2.50
CA GLY A 37 0.30 14.09 2.61
C GLY A 37 1.17 14.57 1.44
N SER A 38 2.17 13.80 1.07
CA SER A 38 3.08 14.11 -0.05
C SER A 38 2.38 13.99 -1.40
N ILE A 39 1.51 12.98 -1.58
CA ILE A 39 0.68 12.82 -2.77
C ILE A 39 -0.23 14.04 -2.92
N LYS A 40 -0.94 14.46 -1.87
CA LYS A 40 -1.76 15.68 -1.90
C LYS A 40 -0.95 16.91 -2.33
N LYS A 41 0.27 17.09 -1.81
CA LYS A 41 1.17 18.19 -2.20
C LYS A 41 1.60 18.12 -3.67
N LEU A 42 1.92 16.95 -4.20
CA LEU A 42 2.28 16.74 -5.61
C LEU A 42 1.11 17.01 -6.55
N PHE A 43 -0.12 16.72 -6.13
CA PHE A 43 -1.34 17.01 -6.88
C PHE A 43 -1.86 18.45 -6.68
N GLY A 44 -1.02 19.35 -6.14
CA GLY A 44 -1.35 20.78 -6.02
C GLY A 44 -2.33 21.11 -4.90
N ALA A 45 -2.65 20.17 -4.00
CA ALA A 45 -3.41 20.50 -2.81
C ALA A 45 -2.53 21.35 -1.88
N LYS A 46 -2.83 22.66 -1.79
CA LYS A 46 -2.29 23.49 -0.73
C LYS A 46 -2.67 22.85 0.61
N PRO A 47 -1.74 22.75 1.58
CA PRO A 47 -2.12 22.37 2.93
C PRO A 47 -3.22 23.34 3.37
N LYS A 48 -4.39 22.80 3.71
CA LYS A 48 -5.37 23.56 4.48
C LYS A 48 -4.66 23.87 5.79
N VAL A 49 -4.41 25.15 6.03
CA VAL A 49 -4.08 25.62 7.37
C VAL A 49 -5.32 25.26 8.17
N ASP A 50 -5.21 24.23 8.99
CA ASP A 50 -6.23 23.94 9.99
C ASP A 50 -6.02 25.00 11.07
N ASP A 51 -6.73 26.12 10.94
CA ASP A 51 -6.94 27.12 12.00
C ASP A 51 -7.92 26.54 13.05
N ASP A 52 -7.65 25.34 13.57
CA ASP A 52 -8.47 24.68 14.59
C ASP A 52 -7.78 24.66 15.98
N ASP A 53 -6.89 25.63 16.26
CA ASP A 53 -6.29 25.85 17.58
C ASP A 53 -6.50 27.31 18.06
N ALA A 54 -7.71 27.85 17.86
CA ALA A 54 -8.10 29.16 18.39
C ALA A 54 -9.40 29.08 19.20
N ASP A 55 -9.44 28.22 20.22
CA ASP A 55 -10.39 28.36 21.34
C ASP A 55 -9.76 27.75 22.62
N GLY A 56 -8.88 28.53 23.22
CA GLY A 56 -8.26 28.29 24.53
C GLY A 56 -8.14 29.62 25.27
N ASP A 57 -9.31 30.16 25.61
CA ASP A 57 -9.62 31.34 26.42
C ASP A 57 -8.48 31.87 27.31
N SER A 58 -8.13 33.13 27.07
CA SER A 58 -7.22 33.94 27.88
C SER A 58 -8.01 34.73 28.94
N ASN A 59 -7.89 34.34 30.22
CA ASN A 59 -7.66 35.18 31.42
C ASN A 59 -8.09 34.46 32.71
#